data_AF-A0A846URA6-F1
#
_entry.id   AF-A0A846URA6-F1
#
_cell.length_a   1.000
_cell.length_b   1.000
_cell.length_c   1.000
_cell.angle_alpha   90.00
_cell.angle_beta   90.00
_cell.angle_gamma   90.00
#
_symmetry.space_group_name_H-M   'P 1'
#
loop_
_entity.id
_entity.type
_entity.pdbx_description
1 polymer ?
#
loop_
_entity_poly.entity_id
_entity_poly.type
_entity_poly.pdbx_seq_one_letter_code
_entity_poly.pdbx_strand_id
1 'polypeptide(L)'
;MTNKITPVSRLAGCVVTSWQGCEMALAGDEDRLPIRWEDPSIPFLQFTWLDLQLDTGQVLRLISQMEDGSGHHGFYLEETDELAELRVVDDPSSIFRDRTLTELPLGEIEIVELRMDGPNAIVEMRLALSGAKLRLVAAEVYEEHDGSVRIVEHDESILIQLDGKRPSRPA
;
A
#
# COMPACT_ATOMS: atom_id res chain seq x y z
N MET A 1 7.19 19.62 -8.18
CA MET A 1 7.10 20.09 -6.78
C MET A 1 7.67 18.98 -5.93
N THR A 2 8.48 19.28 -4.92
CA THR A 2 9.01 18.24 -4.02
C THR A 2 7.95 17.99 -2.97
N ASN A 3 7.30 16.82 -3.00
CA ASN A 3 6.38 16.43 -1.95
C ASN A 3 7.11 16.41 -0.61
N LYS A 4 6.42 16.83 0.44
CA LYS A 4 7.02 16.96 1.77
C LYS A 4 6.76 15.68 2.56
N ILE A 5 7.83 14.92 2.82
CA ILE A 5 7.80 13.83 3.80
C ILE A 5 7.30 14.38 5.14
N THR A 6 6.28 13.73 5.68
CA THR A 6 5.56 14.14 6.87
C THR A 6 5.62 13.04 7.93
N PRO A 7 5.71 13.39 9.23
CA PRO A 7 5.70 12.37 10.28
C PRO A 7 4.43 11.52 10.23
N VAL A 8 4.57 10.20 10.33
CA VAL A 8 3.44 9.25 10.31
C VAL A 8 2.45 9.47 11.46
N SER A 9 2.90 10.06 12.57
CA SER A 9 2.05 10.47 13.68
C SER A 9 0.95 11.46 13.28
N ARG A 10 1.08 12.14 12.13
CA ARG A 10 0.05 13.02 11.55
C ARG A 10 -1.21 12.27 11.12
N LEU A 11 -1.17 10.94 10.99
CA LEU A 11 -2.36 10.12 10.69
C LEU A 11 -3.25 9.92 11.92
N ALA A 12 -2.71 9.95 13.14
CA ALA A 12 -3.47 9.63 14.34
C ALA A 12 -4.62 10.64 14.56
N GLY A 13 -5.83 10.13 14.73
CA GLY A 13 -7.05 10.93 14.89
C GLY A 13 -7.61 11.52 13.59
N CYS A 14 -6.97 11.30 12.44
CA CYS A 14 -7.53 11.71 11.15
C CYS A 14 -8.64 10.76 10.71
N VAL A 15 -9.70 11.30 10.11
CA VAL A 15 -10.82 10.52 9.57
C VAL A 15 -10.62 10.29 8.08
N VAL A 16 -10.45 9.04 7.67
CA VAL A 16 -10.33 8.65 6.27
C VAL A 16 -11.72 8.52 5.64
N THR A 17 -11.89 9.13 4.47
CA THR A 17 -13.13 9.13 3.69
C THR A 17 -13.00 8.39 2.37
N SER A 18 -11.79 8.26 1.82
CA SER A 18 -11.53 7.41 0.66
C SER A 18 -10.09 6.90 0.61
N TRP A 19 -9.92 5.77 -0.09
CA TRP A 19 -8.63 5.14 -0.36
C TRP A 19 -8.50 4.91 -1.86
N GLN A 20 -7.32 5.17 -2.40
CA GLN A 20 -6.93 4.72 -3.74
C GLN A 20 -5.45 4.37 -3.77
N GLY A 21 -5.02 3.61 -4.77
CA GLY A 21 -3.62 3.20 -4.89
C GLY A 21 -3.28 2.66 -6.26
N CYS A 22 -1.99 2.51 -6.52
CA CYS A 22 -1.47 1.73 -7.64
C CYS A 22 -1.13 0.33 -7.18
N GLU A 23 -2.03 -0.61 -7.46
CA GLU A 23 -1.85 -2.03 -7.16
C GLU A 23 -0.84 -2.63 -8.14
N MET A 24 0.07 -3.44 -7.62
CA MET A 24 1.00 -4.25 -8.39
C MET A 24 0.57 -5.72 -8.34
N ALA A 25 0.63 -6.43 -9.46
CA ALA A 25 0.34 -7.85 -9.53
C ALA A 25 1.33 -8.67 -8.69
N LEU A 26 0.89 -9.84 -8.20
CA LEU A 26 1.73 -10.76 -7.41
C LEU A 26 2.71 -11.55 -8.26
N ALA A 27 2.37 -11.76 -9.52
CA ALA A 27 3.23 -12.42 -10.51
C ALA A 27 2.81 -12.03 -11.92
N GLY A 28 3.74 -12.22 -12.85
CA GLY A 28 3.63 -11.77 -14.23
C GLY A 28 4.75 -10.79 -14.55
N ASP A 29 5.14 -10.77 -15.81
CA ASP A 29 5.97 -9.73 -16.42
C ASP A 29 5.40 -9.44 -17.81
N GLU A 30 5.99 -8.48 -18.53
CA GLU A 30 5.54 -8.09 -19.88
C GLU A 30 5.51 -9.28 -20.86
N ASP A 31 6.28 -10.35 -20.61
CA ASP A 31 6.40 -11.55 -21.44
C ASP A 31 5.70 -12.80 -20.86
N ARG A 32 5.21 -12.76 -19.60
CA ARG A 32 4.65 -13.90 -18.86
C ARG A 32 3.20 -13.65 -18.46
N LEU A 33 2.32 -13.96 -19.40
CA LEU A 33 0.89 -14.13 -19.14
C LEU A 33 0.57 -15.54 -18.61
N PRO A 34 -0.44 -15.70 -17.72
CA PRO A 34 -1.34 -14.66 -17.23
C PRO A 34 -0.77 -13.86 -16.04
N ILE A 35 -1.06 -12.55 -16.00
CA ILE A 35 -0.81 -11.71 -14.81
C ILE A 35 -1.68 -12.22 -13.66
N ARG A 36 -1.04 -12.50 -12.53
CA ARG A 36 -1.70 -13.01 -11.33
C ARG A 36 -1.83 -11.89 -10.31
N TRP A 37 -3.05 -11.37 -10.17
CA TRP A 37 -3.39 -10.35 -9.18
C TRP A 37 -3.65 -10.92 -7.78
N GLU A 38 -3.99 -12.21 -7.70
CA GLU A 38 -4.44 -12.88 -6.48
C GLU A 38 -3.84 -14.28 -6.40
N ASP A 39 -3.48 -14.71 -5.19
CA ASP A 39 -3.06 -16.07 -4.89
C ASP A 39 -3.64 -16.48 -3.52
N PRO A 40 -4.27 -17.67 -3.37
CA PRO A 40 -4.86 -18.10 -2.11
C PRO A 40 -3.89 -18.15 -0.92
N SER A 41 -2.58 -18.29 -1.19
CA SER A 41 -1.54 -18.32 -0.17
C SER A 41 -1.10 -16.93 0.31
N ILE A 42 -1.49 -15.86 -0.39
CA ILE A 42 -1.06 -14.47 -0.12
C ILE A 42 -2.20 -13.68 0.53
N PRO A 43 -2.13 -13.42 1.85
CA PRO A 43 -3.19 -12.72 2.58
C PRO A 43 -3.06 -11.20 2.50
N PHE A 44 -2.53 -10.67 1.38
CA PHE A 44 -2.23 -9.26 1.18
C PHE A 44 -2.67 -8.78 -0.20
N LEU A 45 -3.04 -7.51 -0.32
CA LEU A 45 -2.90 -6.75 -1.57
C LEU A 45 -1.48 -6.15 -1.66
N GLN A 46 -0.96 -5.86 -2.85
CA GLN A 46 0.37 -5.27 -3.06
C GLN A 46 0.28 -3.93 -3.80
N PHE A 47 0.93 -2.89 -3.27
CA PHE A 47 0.86 -1.52 -3.80
C PHE A 47 2.23 -0.85 -3.87
N THR A 48 2.41 0.05 -4.84
CA THR A 48 3.56 0.96 -4.88
C THR A 48 3.27 2.29 -4.14
N TRP A 49 2.00 2.70 -4.11
CA TRP A 49 1.54 3.83 -3.32
C TRP A 49 0.06 3.72 -2.97
N LEU A 50 -0.34 4.46 -1.93
CA LEU A 50 -1.71 4.62 -1.46
C LEU A 50 -1.98 6.08 -1.15
N ASP A 51 -3.08 6.63 -1.67
CA ASP A 51 -3.63 7.89 -1.21
C ASP A 51 -4.77 7.64 -0.22
N LEU A 52 -4.79 8.45 0.83
CA LEU A 52 -5.86 8.57 1.80
C LEU A 52 -6.45 9.97 1.69
N GLN A 53 -7.74 10.07 1.40
CA GLN A 53 -8.45 11.33 1.51
C GLN A 53 -9.07 11.46 2.90
N LEU A 54 -8.82 12.60 3.54
CA LEU A 54 -9.35 12.91 4.87
C LEU A 54 -10.68 13.67 4.78
N ASP A 55 -11.45 13.66 5.86
CA ASP A 55 -12.70 14.42 5.99
C ASP A 55 -12.51 15.95 5.87
N THR A 56 -11.31 16.44 6.18
CA THR A 56 -10.88 17.82 5.96
C THR A 56 -10.64 18.16 4.48
N GLY A 57 -10.70 17.17 3.58
CA GLY A 57 -10.36 17.29 2.16
C GLY A 57 -8.87 17.16 1.87
N GLN A 58 -8.01 17.09 2.89
CA GLN A 58 -6.59 16.83 2.73
C GLN A 58 -6.33 15.44 2.13
N VAL A 59 -5.29 15.32 1.29
CA VAL A 59 -4.77 14.04 0.82
C VAL A 59 -3.39 13.78 1.43
N LEU A 60 -3.20 12.55 1.89
CA LEU A 60 -1.91 12.03 2.33
C LEU A 60 -1.57 10.80 1.49
N ARG A 61 -0.29 10.66 1.12
CA ARG A 61 0.21 9.52 0.34
C ARG A 61 1.16 8.68 1.17
N LEU A 62 0.91 7.38 1.24
CA LEU A 62 1.94 6.40 1.57
C LEU A 62 2.60 5.95 0.28
N ILE A 63 3.92 5.98 0.22
CA ILE A 63 4.68 5.60 -0.98
C ILE A 63 5.84 4.69 -0.57
N SER A 64 6.03 3.59 -1.31
CA SER A 64 7.16 2.71 -1.07
C SER A 64 8.46 3.44 -1.36
N GLN A 65 9.44 3.23 -0.48
CA GLN A 65 10.78 3.72 -0.69
C GLN A 65 11.48 2.79 -1.68
N MET A 66 11.87 3.33 -2.83
CA MET A 66 12.84 2.68 -3.71
C MET A 66 14.25 2.85 -3.14
N GLU A 67 15.18 1.98 -3.54
CA GLU A 67 16.60 2.12 -3.21
C GLU A 67 17.12 3.51 -3.62
N ASP A 68 17.31 4.37 -2.64
CA ASP A 68 17.69 5.78 -2.80
C ASP A 68 19.10 6.07 -2.26
N GLY A 69 19.84 5.02 -1.84
CA GLY A 69 21.16 5.13 -1.25
C GLY A 69 21.17 5.67 0.19
N SER A 70 20.00 5.88 0.83
CA SER A 70 19.91 6.26 2.24
C SER A 70 20.25 5.10 3.18
N GLY A 71 20.14 3.85 2.71
CA GLY A 71 20.31 2.65 3.50
C GLY A 71 19.15 2.36 4.46
N HIS A 72 17.99 3.00 4.26
CA HIS A 72 16.75 2.72 4.98
C HIS A 72 15.74 2.05 4.06
N HIS A 73 14.97 1.10 4.59
CA HIS A 73 13.94 0.39 3.85
C HIS A 73 12.56 0.61 4.48
N GLY A 74 11.56 0.90 3.65
CA GLY A 74 10.21 1.10 4.14
C GLY A 74 9.27 1.78 3.16
N PHE A 75 8.23 2.38 3.69
CA PHE A 75 7.41 3.36 3.00
C PHE A 75 7.30 4.62 3.86
N TYR A 76 7.04 5.77 3.27
CA TYR A 76 6.93 7.03 4.00
C TYR A 76 5.63 7.74 3.67
N LEU A 77 5.25 8.64 4.56
CA LEU A 77 4.05 9.47 4.42
C LEU A 77 4.44 10.81 3.80
N GLU A 78 3.71 11.23 2.78
CA GLU A 78 3.82 12.54 2.15
C GLU A 78 2.47 13.27 2.18
N GLU A 79 2.54 14.59 2.17
CA GLU A 79 1.39 15.45 1.90
C GLU A 79 1.29 15.72 0.40
N THR A 80 0.09 15.55 -0.16
CA THR A 80 -0.20 15.86 -1.57
C THR A 80 -1.36 16.85 -1.65
N ASP A 81 -1.36 17.69 -2.67
CA ASP A 81 -2.40 18.71 -2.86
C ASP A 81 -3.73 18.12 -3.35
N GLU A 82 -3.67 16.99 -4.06
CA GLU A 82 -4.81 16.31 -4.65
C GLU A 82 -4.61 14.79 -4.71
N LEU A 83 -5.72 14.08 -4.91
CA LEU A 83 -5.71 12.65 -5.23
C LEU A 83 -5.03 12.47 -6.59
N ALA A 84 -4.19 11.45 -6.75
CA ALA A 84 -3.75 11.07 -8.08
C ALA A 84 -4.95 10.79 -8.99
N GLU A 85 -4.91 11.33 -10.22
CA GLU A 85 -5.81 10.89 -11.26
C GLU A 85 -5.58 9.40 -11.52
N LEU A 86 -6.64 8.59 -11.42
CA LEU A 86 -6.57 7.17 -11.71
C LEU A 86 -6.27 6.98 -13.19
N ARG A 87 -5.08 6.45 -13.51
CA ARG A 87 -4.71 6.19 -14.88
C ARG A 87 -5.49 4.98 -15.39
N VAL A 88 -6.12 5.15 -16.54
CA VAL A 88 -6.62 4.02 -17.33
C VAL A 88 -5.41 3.41 -18.03
N VAL A 89 -4.94 2.27 -17.52
CA VAL A 89 -3.88 1.50 -18.17
C VAL A 89 -4.53 0.67 -19.26
N ASP A 90 -4.42 1.13 -20.51
CA ASP A 90 -4.94 0.43 -21.70
C ASP A 90 -4.05 -0.76 -22.13
N ASP A 91 -2.97 -1.03 -21.40
CA ASP A 91 -2.08 -2.15 -21.66
C ASP A 91 -2.45 -3.39 -20.84
N PRO A 92 -2.96 -4.47 -21.48
CA PRO A 92 -3.28 -5.72 -20.78
C PRO A 92 -2.05 -6.48 -20.27
N SER A 93 -0.82 -6.12 -20.69
CA SER A 93 0.41 -6.68 -20.12
C SER A 93 0.92 -5.93 -18.89
N SER A 94 0.29 -4.82 -18.49
CA SER A 94 0.76 -4.08 -17.33
C SER A 94 0.46 -4.82 -16.02
N ILE A 95 1.49 -5.00 -15.21
CA ILE A 95 1.38 -5.50 -13.84
C ILE A 95 0.89 -4.43 -12.85
N PHE A 96 0.59 -3.22 -13.32
CA PHE A 96 0.13 -2.09 -12.49
C PHE A 96 -1.29 -1.68 -12.83
N ARG A 97 -2.09 -1.38 -11.81
CA ARG A 97 -3.40 -0.75 -11.99
C ARG A 97 -3.72 0.26 -10.89
N ASP A 98 -4.10 1.46 -11.30
CA ASP A 98 -4.62 2.46 -10.36
C ASP A 98 -6.09 2.15 -10.06
N ARG A 99 -6.49 2.15 -8.79
CA ARG A 99 -7.89 1.93 -8.40
C ARG A 99 -8.27 2.51 -7.05
N THR A 100 -9.57 2.75 -6.88
CA THR A 100 -10.20 2.94 -5.57
C THR A 100 -10.25 1.62 -4.79
N LEU A 101 -10.07 1.72 -3.47
CA LEU A 101 -10.01 0.61 -2.54
C LEU A 101 -11.24 0.62 -1.62
N THR A 102 -12.38 0.20 -2.15
CA THR A 102 -13.65 0.17 -1.41
C THR A 102 -13.73 -0.93 -0.36
N GLU A 103 -12.79 -1.88 -0.41
CA GLU A 103 -12.63 -2.94 0.58
C GLU A 103 -11.90 -2.51 1.85
N LEU A 104 -11.26 -1.33 1.87
CA LEU A 104 -10.54 -0.83 3.05
C LEU A 104 -11.46 -0.04 3.98
N PRO A 105 -11.23 -0.11 5.31
CA PRO A 105 -12.09 0.57 6.27
C PRO A 105 -11.95 2.09 6.18
N LEU A 106 -13.06 2.79 6.35
CA LEU A 106 -13.12 4.24 6.52
C LEU A 106 -13.27 4.59 8.00
N GLY A 107 -12.99 5.83 8.38
CA GLY A 107 -13.15 6.33 9.74
C GLY A 107 -11.85 6.85 10.36
N GLU A 108 -11.92 7.12 11.66
CA GLU A 108 -10.79 7.65 12.44
C GLU A 108 -9.66 6.63 12.55
N ILE A 109 -8.43 7.08 12.30
CA ILE A 109 -7.21 6.27 12.43
C ILE A 109 -6.72 6.29 13.88
N GLU A 110 -6.56 5.10 14.44
CA GLU A 110 -5.70 4.84 15.59
C GLU A 110 -4.44 4.09 15.13
N ILE A 111 -3.25 4.62 15.43
CA ILE A 111 -1.98 3.92 15.19
C ILE A 111 -1.73 2.98 16.38
N VAL A 112 -1.90 1.68 16.17
CA VAL A 112 -1.78 0.65 17.20
C VAL A 112 -0.33 0.22 17.38
N GLU A 113 0.39 0.05 16.28
CA GLU A 113 1.80 -0.35 16.28
C GLU A 113 2.52 0.30 15.11
N LEU A 114 3.76 0.70 15.35
CA LEU A 114 4.61 1.31 14.35
C LEU A 114 6.03 0.78 14.51
N ARG A 115 6.60 0.26 13.42
CA ARG A 115 8.00 -0.12 13.30
C ARG A 115 8.63 0.70 12.19
N MET A 116 9.78 1.28 12.50
CA MET A 116 10.52 2.18 11.62
C MET A 116 11.94 1.65 11.40
N ASP A 117 12.51 1.97 10.25
CA ASP A 117 13.94 1.87 9.94
C ASP A 117 14.47 3.27 9.61
N GLY A 118 15.09 3.93 10.60
CA GLY A 118 15.48 5.33 10.47
C GLY A 118 14.34 6.33 10.70
N PRO A 119 14.49 7.59 10.28
CA PRO A 119 13.62 8.69 10.72
C PRO A 119 12.22 8.66 10.11
N ASN A 120 12.07 8.18 8.87
CA ASN A 120 10.81 8.26 8.12
C ASN A 120 10.43 6.97 7.38
N ALA A 121 11.29 5.95 7.33
CA ALA A 121 10.96 4.70 6.64
C ALA A 121 10.17 3.79 7.57
N ILE A 122 8.89 3.63 7.26
CA ILE A 122 7.96 2.75 7.97
C ILE A 122 8.18 1.33 7.43
N VAL A 123 8.56 0.40 8.31
CA VAL A 123 8.70 -1.02 7.96
C VAL A 123 7.38 -1.74 8.16
N GLU A 124 6.66 -1.43 9.24
CA GLU A 124 5.33 -1.98 9.51
C GLU A 124 4.49 -0.96 10.27
N MET A 125 3.21 -0.85 9.89
CA MET A 125 2.22 -0.04 10.58
C MET A 125 0.94 -0.85 10.76
N ARG A 126 0.43 -0.87 12.00
CA ARG A 126 -0.88 -1.44 12.32
C ARG A 126 -1.81 -0.32 12.74
N LEU A 127 -2.93 -0.24 12.05
CA LEU A 127 -3.97 0.75 12.29
C LEU A 127 -5.25 0.07 12.77
N ALA A 128 -5.99 0.73 13.64
CA ALA A 128 -7.39 0.43 13.89
C ALA A 128 -8.26 1.56 13.30
N LEU A 129 -9.27 1.17 12.53
CA LEU A 129 -10.25 2.09 11.93
C LEU A 129 -11.63 1.45 12.02
N SER A 130 -12.59 2.11 12.68
CA SER A 130 -13.98 1.64 12.79
C SER A 130 -14.12 0.18 13.28
N GLY A 131 -13.21 -0.27 14.15
CA GLY A 131 -13.17 -1.63 14.69
C GLY A 131 -12.46 -2.67 13.82
N ALA A 132 -12.07 -2.33 12.59
CA ALA A 132 -11.23 -3.16 11.73
C ALA A 132 -9.74 -2.91 11.98
N LYS A 133 -8.91 -3.94 11.76
CA LYS A 133 -7.46 -3.89 11.91
C LYS A 133 -6.78 -3.95 10.55
N LEU A 134 -6.11 -2.86 10.19
CA LEU A 134 -5.34 -2.76 8.95
C LEU A 134 -3.85 -2.93 9.27
N ARG A 135 -3.17 -3.82 8.55
CA ARG A 135 -1.72 -4.00 8.62
C ARG A 135 -1.11 -3.61 7.28
N LEU A 136 -0.12 -2.72 7.34
CA LEU A 136 0.71 -2.32 6.21
C LEU A 136 2.15 -2.72 6.50
N VAL A 137 2.83 -3.36 5.55
CA VAL A 137 4.22 -3.80 5.72
C VAL A 137 5.01 -3.51 4.44
N ALA A 138 6.24 -3.04 4.62
CA ALA A 138 7.21 -2.86 3.55
C ALA A 138 7.73 -4.24 3.14
N ALA A 139 7.16 -4.79 2.06
CA ALA A 139 7.43 -6.13 1.59
C ALA A 139 6.94 -6.31 0.17
N GLU A 140 7.49 -7.30 -0.53
CA GLU A 140 7.13 -7.65 -1.91
C GLU A 140 6.88 -9.15 -2.07
N VAL A 141 5.96 -9.48 -2.98
CA VAL A 141 5.67 -10.85 -3.38
C VAL A 141 6.46 -11.18 -4.64
N TYR A 142 7.23 -12.26 -4.57
CA TYR A 142 7.99 -12.79 -5.70
C TYR A 142 7.45 -14.15 -6.13
N GLU A 143 7.42 -14.37 -7.43
CA GLU A 143 7.18 -15.69 -8.03
C GLU A 143 8.48 -16.51 -8.09
N GLU A 144 8.39 -17.75 -7.66
CA GLU A 144 9.45 -18.75 -7.74
C GLU A 144 9.44 -19.49 -9.08
N HIS A 145 10.55 -20.17 -9.39
CA HIS A 145 10.67 -20.97 -10.60
C HIS A 145 9.63 -22.11 -10.72
N ASP A 146 9.09 -22.59 -9.60
CA ASP A 146 8.05 -23.62 -9.55
C ASP A 146 6.62 -23.04 -9.61
N GLY A 147 6.47 -21.72 -9.76
CA GLY A 147 5.20 -21.00 -9.82
C GLY A 147 4.58 -20.70 -8.45
N SER A 148 5.22 -21.15 -7.36
CA SER A 148 4.86 -20.71 -6.01
C SER A 148 5.24 -19.24 -5.80
N VAL A 149 4.72 -18.64 -4.74
CA VAL A 149 4.99 -17.24 -4.38
C VAL A 149 5.53 -17.16 -2.96
N ARG A 150 6.42 -16.21 -2.72
CA ARG A 150 6.93 -15.90 -1.38
C ARG A 150 6.89 -14.40 -1.11
N ILE A 151 6.79 -14.05 0.16
CA ILE A 151 6.87 -12.66 0.63
C ILE A 151 8.30 -12.38 1.10
N VAL A 152 8.83 -11.23 0.72
CA VAL A 152 10.13 -10.69 1.14
C VAL A 152 9.89 -9.40 1.90
N GLU A 153 10.33 -9.35 3.16
CA GLU A 153 10.27 -8.12 3.98
C GLU A 153 11.41 -7.16 3.63
N HIS A 154 11.21 -5.86 3.88
CA HIS A 154 12.13 -4.76 3.57
C HIS A 154 12.36 -4.56 2.06
N ASP A 155 11.27 -4.56 1.29
CA ASP A 155 11.30 -4.45 -0.16
C ASP A 155 10.40 -3.29 -0.67
N GLU A 156 10.44 -3.02 -1.98
CA GLU A 156 9.95 -1.79 -2.62
C GLU A 156 8.41 -1.72 -2.83
N SER A 157 7.66 -2.42 -1.98
CA SER A 157 6.21 -2.55 -2.06
C SER A 157 5.53 -2.40 -0.69
N ILE A 158 4.26 -2.00 -0.71
CA ILE A 158 3.39 -1.91 0.47
C ILE A 158 2.39 -3.07 0.40
N LEU A 159 2.53 -4.05 1.30
CA LEU A 159 1.54 -5.11 1.44
C LEU A 159 0.46 -4.72 2.45
N ILE A 160 -0.81 -4.91 2.08
CA ILE A 160 -1.97 -4.53 2.88
C ILE A 160 -2.79 -5.76 3.28
N GLN A 161 -3.03 -5.93 4.57
CA GLN A 161 -3.85 -6.98 5.14
C GLN A 161 -4.94 -6.39 6.04
N LEU A 162 -6.17 -6.91 5.94
CA LEU A 162 -7.32 -6.48 6.71
C LEU A 162 -7.80 -7.64 7.59
N ASP A 163 -7.84 -7.45 8.91
CA ASP A 163 -8.28 -8.44 9.90
C ASP A 163 -7.61 -9.81 9.73
N GLY A 164 -6.31 -9.80 9.38
CA GLY A 164 -5.52 -11.02 9.15
C GLY A 164 -5.77 -11.72 7.82
N LYS A 165 -6.50 -11.10 6.89
CA LYS A 165 -6.86 -11.67 5.58
C LYS A 165 -6.54 -10.70 4.45
N ARG A 166 -6.50 -11.22 3.21
CA ARG A 166 -6.47 -10.38 2.02
C ARG A 166 -7.76 -9.54 1.97
N PRO A 167 -7.67 -8.20 1.87
CA PRO A 167 -8.83 -7.36 1.63
C PRO A 167 -9.59 -7.84 0.38
N SER A 168 -10.91 -8.02 0.51
CA SER A 168 -11.79 -8.45 -0.58
C SER A 168 -12.93 -7.47 -0.72
N ARG A 169 -13.33 -7.16 -1.96
CA ARG A 169 -14.50 -6.32 -2.19
C ARG A 169 -15.73 -6.92 -1.48
N PRO A 170 -16.57 -6.10 -0.83
CA PRO A 170 -17.87 -6.58 -0.37
C PRO A 170 -18.64 -7.13 -1.56
N ALA A 171 -19.30 -8.27 -1.35
CA ALA A 171 -20.09 -8.96 -2.37
C ALA A 171 -21.32 -8.16 -2.80
#